data_AF-A0A3C0AKN2-F1
#
_entry.id   AF-A0A3C0AKN2-F1
#
_cell.length_a   1.000
_cell.length_b   1.000
_cell.length_c   1.000
_cell.angle_alpha   90.00
_cell.angle_beta   90.00
_cell.angle_gamma   90.00
#
_symmetry.space_group_name_H-M   'P 1'
#
loop_
_entity.id
_entity.type
_entity.pdbx_description
1 polymer ?
#
loop_
_entity_poly.entity_id
_entity_poly.type
_entity_poly.pdbx_seq_one_letter_code
_entity_poly.pdbx_strand_id
1 'polypeptide(L)'
;GILSIAHVVTGDIEEHAERREKFENILRAFIAKEELLAFPAVVVSEYLSDGVEALVQCHGIGGLRPNTVLLGWPNNPQKSESFGSTVRLVSRLGRSIIALRFLGYREEAGEVTSLAVDP
;
A
#
# COMPACT_ATOMS: atom_id res chain seq x y z
N GLY A 1 -14.05 -13.24 0.32
CA GLY A 1 -13.91 -11.81 0.71
C GLY A 1 -13.29 -11.05 -0.43
N ILE A 2 -13.36 -9.72 -0.43
CA ILE A 2 -12.71 -8.88 -1.44
C ILE A 2 -11.41 -8.35 -0.86
N LEU A 3 -10.31 -8.53 -1.59
CA LEU A 3 -9.01 -7.95 -1.26
C LEU A 3 -8.71 -6.82 -2.23
N SER A 4 -8.15 -5.74 -1.72
CA SER A 4 -7.58 -4.69 -2.54
C SER A 4 -6.17 -4.39 -2.06
N ILE A 5 -5.24 -4.32 -3.00
CA ILE A 5 -3.88 -3.87 -2.73
C ILE A 5 -3.84 -2.40 -3.07
N ALA A 6 -3.54 -1.57 -2.08
CA ALA A 6 -3.58 -0.14 -2.22
C ALA A 6 -2.17 0.47 -2.25
N HIS A 7 -1.97 1.49 -3.09
CA HIS A 7 -0.74 2.25 -3.16
C HIS A 7 -1.04 3.75 -3.19
N VAL A 8 -0.41 4.50 -2.29
CA VAL A 8 -0.47 5.96 -2.27
C VAL A 8 0.84 6.50 -2.82
N VAL A 9 0.75 7.23 -3.92
CA VAL A 9 1.88 7.90 -4.56
C VAL A 9 1.90 9.34 -4.05
N THR A 10 2.97 9.72 -3.36
CA THR A 10 3.15 11.09 -2.86
C THR A 10 3.64 12.01 -3.97
N GLY A 11 2.93 13.10 -4.26
CA GLY A 11 3.33 14.10 -5.25
C GLY A 11 2.16 14.96 -5.76
N ASP A 12 2.46 15.89 -6.67
CA ASP A 12 1.48 16.81 -7.27
C ASP A 12 0.65 16.09 -8.36
N ILE A 13 -0.66 16.32 -8.37
CA ILE A 13 -1.61 15.63 -9.25
C ILE A 13 -1.47 16.05 -10.72
N GLU A 14 -1.10 17.31 -10.98
CA GLU A 14 -1.02 17.88 -12.34
C GLU A 14 0.14 17.31 -13.16
N GLU A 15 1.21 16.86 -12.50
CA GLU A 15 2.38 16.25 -13.15
C GLU A 15 2.30 14.71 -13.20
N HIS A 16 1.26 14.09 -12.63
CA HIS A 16 1.27 12.66 -12.26
C HIS A 16 0.09 11.82 -12.78
N ALA A 17 -0.73 12.35 -13.69
CA ALA A 17 -1.79 11.54 -14.33
C ALA A 17 -1.23 10.30 -15.06
N GLU A 18 -0.19 10.48 -15.88
CA GLU A 18 0.52 9.36 -16.55
C GLU A 18 1.21 8.42 -15.54
N ARG A 19 1.63 8.98 -14.40
CA ARG A 19 2.33 8.23 -13.36
C ARG A 19 1.39 7.30 -12.60
N ARG A 20 0.14 7.72 -12.36
CA ARG A 20 -0.89 6.88 -11.73
C ARG A 20 -1.13 5.61 -12.53
N GLU A 21 -1.34 5.73 -13.84
CA GLU A 21 -1.58 4.57 -14.72
C GLU A 21 -0.37 3.62 -14.70
N LYS A 22 0.85 4.16 -14.71
CA LYS A 22 2.07 3.37 -14.61
C LYS A 22 2.13 2.56 -13.30
N PHE A 23 1.85 3.19 -12.16
CA PHE A 23 1.81 2.49 -10.87
C PHE A 23 0.68 1.47 -10.80
N GLU A 24 -0.48 1.77 -11.38
CA GLU A 24 -1.60 0.85 -11.45
C GLU A 24 -1.25 -0.40 -12.29
N ASN A 25 -0.59 -0.22 -13.44
CA ASN A 25 -0.12 -1.31 -14.29
C ASN A 25 0.93 -2.17 -13.58
N ILE A 26 1.87 -1.56 -12.84
CA ILE A 26 2.83 -2.29 -12.00
C ILE A 26 2.09 -3.15 -10.96
N LEU A 27 1.10 -2.58 -10.30
CA LEU A 27 0.34 -3.28 -9.27
C LEU A 27 -0.51 -4.41 -9.84
N ARG A 28 -1.11 -4.21 -11.03
CA ARG A 28 -1.82 -5.25 -11.79
C ARG A 28 -0.89 -6.40 -12.17
N ALA A 29 0.30 -6.08 -12.68
CA ALA A 29 1.30 -7.09 -13.04
C ALA A 29 1.77 -7.88 -11.81
N PHE A 30 1.98 -7.23 -10.66
CA PHE A 30 2.31 -7.89 -9.40
C PHE A 30 1.19 -8.84 -8.95
N ILE A 31 -0.06 -8.37 -8.94
CA ILE A 31 -1.23 -9.19 -8.57
C ILE A 31 -1.33 -10.44 -9.47
N ALA A 32 -1.16 -10.27 -10.78
CA ALA A 32 -1.21 -11.37 -11.74
C ALA A 32 -0.06 -12.35 -11.56
N LYS A 33 1.17 -11.84 -11.37
CA LYS A 33 2.38 -12.64 -11.19
C LYS A 33 2.32 -13.50 -9.93
N GLU A 34 1.84 -12.94 -8.82
CA GLU A 34 1.72 -13.63 -7.53
C GLU A 34 0.39 -14.40 -7.39
N GLU A 35 -0.39 -14.52 -8.47
CA GLU A 35 -1.68 -15.22 -8.53
C GLU A 35 -2.67 -14.78 -7.44
N LEU A 36 -2.66 -13.49 -7.09
CA LEU A 36 -3.48 -12.94 -6.02
C LEU A 36 -4.90 -12.63 -6.51
N LEU A 37 -5.89 -13.06 -5.74
CA LEU A 37 -7.29 -12.67 -5.94
C LEU A 37 -7.56 -11.28 -5.33
N ALA A 38 -6.97 -10.24 -5.92
CA ALA A 38 -7.04 -8.87 -5.42
C ALA A 38 -7.27 -7.83 -6.52
N PHE A 39 -7.81 -6.68 -6.14
CA PHE A 39 -7.94 -5.51 -7.01
C PHE A 39 -6.86 -4.47 -6.71
N PRO A 40 -6.26 -3.83 -7.73
CA PRO A 40 -5.36 -2.70 -7.51
C PRO A 40 -6.15 -1.44 -7.13
N ALA A 41 -5.61 -0.63 -6.22
CA ALA A 41 -6.15 0.69 -5.87
C ALA A 41 -5.00 1.70 -5.74
N VAL A 42 -4.89 2.64 -6.68
CA VAL A 42 -3.82 3.64 -6.68
C VAL A 42 -4.39 5.03 -6.52
N VAL A 43 -3.89 5.77 -5.53
CA VAL A 43 -4.24 7.18 -5.26
C VAL A 43 -2.98 8.02 -5.31
N VAL A 44 -3.07 9.20 -5.94
CA VAL A 44 -2.02 10.22 -5.91
C VAL A 44 -2.47 11.29 -4.93
N SER A 45 -1.59 11.69 -4.03
CA SER A 45 -1.88 12.75 -3.04
C SER A 45 -0.58 13.40 -2.58
N GLU A 46 -0.63 14.66 -2.17
CA GLU A 46 0.55 15.35 -1.63
C GLU A 46 1.03 14.69 -0.32
N TYR A 47 0.08 14.27 0.53
CA TYR A 47 0.35 13.67 1.83
C TYR A 47 -0.15 12.22 1.90
N LEU A 48 0.64 11.35 2.53
CA LEU A 48 0.29 9.94 2.71
C LEU A 48 -1.02 9.77 3.50
N SER A 49 -1.25 10.61 4.53
CA SER A 49 -2.47 10.60 5.35
C SER A 49 -3.73 10.73 4.50
N ASP A 50 -3.69 11.66 3.56
CA ASP A 50 -4.85 12.07 2.77
C ASP A 50 -5.15 10.99 1.71
N GLY A 51 -4.10 10.42 1.12
CA GLY A 51 -4.24 9.25 0.25
C GLY A 51 -4.81 8.03 0.97
N VAL A 52 -4.37 7.76 2.21
CA VAL A 52 -4.94 6.68 3.02
C VAL A 52 -6.40 6.98 3.39
N GLU A 53 -6.71 8.22 3.78
CA GLU A 53 -8.08 8.64 4.09
C GLU A 53 -9.02 8.40 2.91
N ALA A 54 -8.62 8.86 1.72
CA ALA A 54 -9.38 8.66 0.49
C ALA A 54 -9.63 7.18 0.19
N LEU A 55 -8.61 6.32 0.34
CA LEU A 55 -8.74 4.88 0.15
C LEU A 55 -9.72 4.26 1.16
N VAL A 56 -9.68 4.66 2.43
CA VAL A 56 -10.53 4.06 3.47
C VAL A 56 -11.99 4.54 3.39
N GLN A 57 -12.21 5.79 2.97
CA GLN A 57 -13.54 6.38 2.86
C GLN A 57 -14.26 6.01 1.56
N CYS A 58 -13.53 6.06 0.44
CA CYS A 58 -14.11 6.07 -0.90
C CYS A 58 -13.88 4.79 -1.70
N HIS A 59 -12.97 3.89 -1.26
CA HIS A 59 -12.74 2.65 -1.99
C HIS A 59 -13.91 1.68 -1.82
N GLY A 60 -14.29 1.04 -2.93
CA GLY A 60 -15.42 0.11 -2.99
C GLY A 60 -16.58 0.60 -3.87
N ILE A 61 -17.58 -0.26 -4.07
CA ILE A 61 -18.76 0.02 -4.90
C ILE A 61 -20.01 -0.44 -4.15
N GLY A 62 -20.96 0.48 -3.95
CA GLY A 62 -22.21 0.20 -3.23
C GLY A 62 -21.97 -0.29 -1.80
N GLY A 63 -22.48 -1.46 -1.46
CA GLY A 63 -22.28 -2.11 -0.16
C GLY A 63 -20.91 -2.81 0.00
N LEU A 64 -20.13 -2.95 -1.09
CA LEU A 64 -18.82 -3.56 -1.06
C LEU A 64 -17.78 -2.51 -0.71
N ARG A 65 -17.49 -2.36 0.59
CA ARG A 65 -16.46 -1.45 1.11
C ARG A 65 -15.43 -2.22 1.95
N PRO A 66 -14.16 -1.76 2.00
CA PRO A 66 -13.20 -2.28 2.94
C PRO A 66 -13.72 -2.16 4.36
N ASN A 67 -13.75 -3.27 5.09
CA ASN A 67 -14.09 -3.31 6.51
C ASN A 67 -12.84 -3.42 7.39
N THR A 68 -11.71 -3.84 6.81
CA THR A 68 -10.45 -4.11 7.50
C THR A 68 -9.30 -3.53 6.71
N VAL A 69 -8.37 -2.87 7.41
CA VAL A 69 -7.11 -2.38 6.84
C VAL A 69 -5.96 -3.17 7.44
N LEU A 70 -5.13 -3.75 6.59
CA LEU A 70 -3.91 -4.44 6.97
C LEU A 70 -2.72 -3.50 6.74
N LEU A 71 -1.93 -3.29 7.79
CA LEU A 71 -0.78 -2.39 7.79
C LEU A 71 0.48 -3.13 8.22
N GLY A 72 1.62 -2.76 7.66
CA GLY A 72 2.93 -3.21 8.15
C GLY A 72 3.28 -2.51 9.47
N TRP A 73 3.80 -3.27 10.44
CA TRP A 73 4.35 -2.72 11.67
C TRP A 73 5.61 -1.89 11.37
N PRO A 74 5.75 -0.68 11.93
CA PRO A 74 6.92 0.15 11.70
C PRO A 74 8.15 -0.48 12.36
N ASN A 75 9.15 -0.82 11.56
CA ASN A 75 10.45 -1.32 12.07
C ASN A 75 11.39 -0.20 12.50
N ASN A 76 11.11 1.04 12.10
CA ASN A 76 11.89 2.20 12.44
C ASN A 76 11.09 3.11 13.41
N PRO A 77 11.63 3.44 14.60
CA PRO A 77 11.02 4.39 15.54
C PRO A 77 10.59 5.73 14.93
N GLN A 78 11.31 6.27 13.95
CA GLN A 78 10.95 7.52 13.28
C GLN A 78 9.63 7.43 12.50
N LYS A 79 9.21 6.22 12.11
CA LYS A 79 7.94 5.98 11.40
C LYS A 79 6.76 5.68 12.33
N SER A 80 7.01 5.54 13.63
CA SER A 80 5.98 5.18 14.62
C SER A 80 4.88 6.23 14.74
N GLU A 81 5.22 7.51 14.64
CA GLU A 81 4.24 8.59 14.71
C GLU A 81 3.29 8.56 13.52
N SER A 82 3.84 8.46 12.30
CA SER A 82 3.06 8.31 11.07
C SER A 82 2.16 7.06 11.12
N PHE A 83 2.70 5.92 11.54
CA PHE A 83 1.90 4.70 11.74
C PHE A 83 0.77 4.90 12.75
N GLY A 84 1.04 5.52 13.90
CA GLY A 84 0.03 5.80 14.90
C GLY A 84 -1.08 6.73 14.39
N SER A 85 -0.72 7.71 13.55
CA SER A 85 -1.69 8.60 12.91
C SER A 85 -2.57 7.86 11.90
N THR A 86 -1.99 6.95 11.11
CA THR A 86 -2.74 6.03 10.24
C THR A 86 -3.70 5.15 11.04
N VAL A 87 -3.25 4.54 12.14
CA VAL A 87 -4.11 3.72 13.02
C VAL A 87 -5.28 4.53 13.57
N ARG A 88 -5.04 5.76 14.05
CA ARG A 88 -6.10 6.65 14.53
C ARG A 88 -7.09 7.01 13.44
N LEU A 89 -6.61 7.35 12.24
CA LEU A 89 -7.45 7.67 11.09
C LEU A 89 -8.37 6.49 10.75
N VAL A 90 -7.80 5.30 10.55
CA VAL A 90 -8.57 4.10 10.18
C VAL A 90 -9.60 3.74 11.27
N SER A 91 -9.22 3.87 12.55
CA SER A 91 -10.11 3.60 13.67
C SER A 91 -11.28 4.60 13.76
N ARG A 92 -11.03 5.90 13.52
CA ARG A 92 -12.08 6.94 13.47
C ARG A 92 -13.07 6.70 12.33
N LEU A 93 -12.63 6.08 11.25
CA LEU A 93 -13.48 5.69 10.12
C LEU A 93 -14.23 4.37 10.35
N GLY A 94 -14.16 3.81 11.57
CA GLY A 94 -14.93 2.63 11.97
C GLY A 94 -14.47 1.34 11.27
N ARG A 95 -13.20 1.25 10.87
CA ARG A 95 -12.62 0.05 10.24
C ARG A 95 -11.80 -0.76 11.23
N SER A 96 -11.81 -2.08 11.06
CA SER A 96 -10.90 -2.98 11.76
C SER A 96 -9.47 -2.80 11.26
N ILE A 97 -8.49 -3.01 12.13
CA ILE A 97 -7.07 -2.83 11.82
C ILE A 97 -6.32 -4.11 12.15
N ILE A 98 -5.49 -4.57 11.22
CA ILE A 98 -4.52 -5.65 11.44
C ILE A 98 -3.13 -5.06 11.21
N ALA A 99 -2.26 -5.12 12.22
CA ALA A 99 -0.87 -4.71 12.10
C ALA A 99 0.02 -5.96 12.05
N LEU A 100 0.77 -6.13 10.97
CA LEU A 100 1.65 -7.28 10.77
C LEU A 100 3.11 -6.91 10.98
N ARG A 101 3.78 -7.63 11.87
CA ARG A 101 5.24 -7.59 12.03
C ARG A 101 5.83 -8.92 11.61
N PHE A 102 6.71 -8.90 10.62
CA PHE A 102 7.47 -10.10 10.26
C PHE A 102 8.66 -10.25 11.23
N LEU A 103 8.74 -11.39 11.92
CA LEU A 103 9.79 -11.69 12.90
C LEU A 103 10.93 -12.58 12.34
N GLY A 104 10.76 -13.08 11.11
CA GLY A 104 11.79 -13.84 10.38
C GLY A 104 11.65 -15.36 10.46
N TYR A 105 11.63 -15.99 9.28
CA TYR A 105 12.56 -17.09 8.93
C TYR A 105 13.14 -16.72 7.57
N ARG A 106 14.47 -16.50 7.50
CA ARG A 106 15.19 -16.39 6.23
C ARG A 106 15.64 -17.81 5.88
N GLU A 107 15.09 -18.39 4.83
CA GLU A 107 15.81 -19.43 4.11
C GLU A 107 16.68 -18.76 3.06
N GLU A 108 17.91 -19.25 2.90
CA GLU A 108 18.90 -18.76 1.96
C GLU A 108 18.37 -18.87 0.52
N ALA A 109 17.87 -17.77 -0.03
CA ALA A 109 17.83 -17.59 -1.48
C ALA A 109 19.18 -17.01 -1.89
N GLY A 110 20.00 -17.86 -2.50
CA GLY A 110 21.40 -17.62 -2.84
C GLY A 110 21.67 -16.40 -3.71
N GLU A 111 22.97 -16.10 -3.79
CA GLU A 111 23.61 -15.13 -4.67
C GLU A 111 22.92 -15.00 -6.03
N VAL A 112 22.43 -13.79 -6.33
CA VAL A 112 22.46 -13.27 -7.70
C VAL A 112 23.52 -12.18 -7.72
N THR A 113 24.72 -12.63 -8.10
CA THR A 113 25.89 -11.80 -8.38
C THR A 113 25.62 -10.87 -9.58
N SER A 114 26.07 -9.63 -9.42
CA SER A 114 26.43 -8.64 -10.46
C SER A 114 25.37 -8.21 -11.48
N LEU A 115 24.82 -7.02 -11.26
CA LEU A 115 24.85 -5.97 -12.30
C LEU A 115 25.42 -4.70 -11.66
N ALA A 116 26.75 -4.69 -11.54
CA ALA A 116 27.49 -3.44 -11.51
C ALA A 116 27.40 -2.86 -12.92
N VAL A 117 26.64 -1.77 -13.07
CA VAL A 117 26.76 -0.90 -14.23
C VAL A 117 27.61 0.27 -13.77
N ASP A 118 28.83 0.30 -14.27
CA ASP A 118 29.69 1.47 -14.37
C ASP A 118 30.63 1.24 -15.58
N PRO A 119 31.20 2.28 -16.20
CA PRO A 119 31.22 3.69 -15.80
C PRO A 119 30.42 4.65 -16.71
#